data_AF-A0A2G9XHW4-F1
#
_entry.id   AF-A0A2G9XHW4-F1
#
_cell.length_a   1.000
_cell.length_b   1.000
_cell.length_c   1.000
_cell.angle_alpha   90.00
_cell.angle_beta   90.00
_cell.angle_gamma   90.00
#
_symmetry.space_group_name_H-M   'P 1'
#
loop_
_entity.id
_entity.type
_entity.pdbx_description
1 polymer ?
#
loop_
_entity_poly.entity_id
_entity_poly.type
_entity_poly.pdbx_seq_one_letter_code
_entity_poly.pdbx_strand_id
1 'polypeptide(L)'
;ELKSLPVNGQAIQLSEGLRVRIQDSNGMLSLTSLHTVPIERLIKNTENVNYATAPVNSLLDWSDADGLKRIDGAEAFDYSAQGLPYAPRNFPLQYKDEAGFIKGFDKGLYGRIKDDLTMLPSFGFNPNTASDAALMAVLDINRESLQTLKEFMSQMPIISNNQLFALTGRKLTGEDNFFSSPFMEVIVEAGAPKVIYSIRAGLNVVQNEYAPYGVVFWSEE
;
A
#
# COMPACT_ATOMS: atom_id res chain seq x y z
N GLU A 1 10.69 23.03 18.32
CA GLU A 1 11.04 22.80 16.91
C GLU A 1 10.85 21.33 16.56
N LEU A 2 10.24 21.03 15.41
CA LEU A 2 10.12 19.67 14.88
C LEU A 2 11.51 19.18 14.47
N LYS A 3 12.00 18.11 15.09
CA LYS A 3 13.33 17.53 14.79
C LYS A 3 13.30 16.53 13.63
N SER A 4 12.17 15.88 13.40
CA SER A 4 11.96 14.90 12.34
C SER A 4 10.47 14.80 11.99
N LEU A 5 10.18 14.25 10.80
CA LEU A 5 8.83 13.90 10.37
C LEU A 5 8.68 12.38 10.41
N PRO A 6 7.59 11.85 11.00
CA PRO A 6 7.31 10.43 10.95
C PRO A 6 6.93 10.01 9.52
N VAL A 7 7.28 8.79 9.16
CA VAL A 7 7.04 8.21 7.82
C VAL A 7 6.01 7.08 7.86
N ASN A 8 5.09 7.14 8.85
CA ASN A 8 4.04 6.14 9.11
C ASN A 8 2.63 6.65 8.74
N GLY A 9 2.56 7.67 7.87
CA GLY A 9 1.30 8.23 7.39
C GLY A 9 0.60 9.16 8.38
N GLN A 10 1.18 9.42 9.56
CA GLN A 10 0.63 10.36 10.54
C GLN A 10 0.66 11.81 10.00
N ALA A 11 -0.45 12.53 10.15
CA ALA A 11 -0.53 13.94 9.78
C ALA A 11 0.17 14.82 10.80
N ILE A 12 1.08 15.67 10.32
CA ILE A 12 1.82 16.66 11.09
C ILE A 12 1.45 18.05 10.61
N GLN A 13 1.06 18.92 11.53
CA GLN A 13 0.86 20.34 11.26
C GLN A 13 2.22 21.04 11.18
N LEU A 14 2.54 21.67 10.04
CA LEU A 14 3.80 22.41 9.86
C LEU A 14 3.63 23.90 10.20
N SER A 15 2.52 24.50 9.80
CA SER A 15 2.12 25.88 10.09
C SER A 15 0.60 25.97 10.03
N GLU A 16 0.01 27.13 10.38
CA GLU A 16 -1.44 27.32 10.21
C GLU A 16 -1.88 26.99 8.77
N GLY A 17 -2.89 26.12 8.65
CA GLY A 17 -3.41 25.70 7.36
C GLY A 17 -2.49 24.84 6.50
N LEU A 18 -1.37 24.31 7.02
CA LEU A 18 -0.48 23.41 6.29
C LEU A 18 -0.22 22.11 7.06
N ARG A 19 -0.63 20.98 6.49
CA ARG A 19 -0.38 19.63 7.01
C ARG A 19 0.41 18.79 6.03
N VAL A 20 1.25 17.91 6.56
CA VAL A 20 1.99 16.93 5.78
C VAL A 20 1.79 15.53 6.35
N ARG A 21 1.69 14.54 5.47
CA ARG A 21 1.77 13.11 5.80
C ARG A 21 2.90 12.53 4.96
N ILE A 22 3.74 11.71 5.56
CA ILE A 22 4.76 10.94 4.84
C ILE A 22 4.54 9.48 5.17
N GLN A 23 4.52 8.62 4.15
CA GLN A 23 4.33 7.20 4.28
C GLN A 23 5.45 6.46 3.54
N ASP A 24 6.18 5.64 4.28
CA ASP A 24 7.16 4.69 3.77
C ASP A 24 6.48 3.58 2.97
N SER A 25 6.95 3.34 1.73
CA SER A 25 6.38 2.29 0.87
C SER A 25 6.62 0.87 1.40
N ASN A 26 7.65 0.65 2.23
CA ASN A 26 7.85 -0.64 2.91
C ASN A 26 6.78 -0.88 4.01
N GLY A 27 6.05 0.14 4.45
CA GLY A 27 4.89 -0.01 5.34
C GLY A 27 3.58 -0.32 4.60
N MET A 28 3.60 -0.36 3.27
CA MET A 28 2.43 -0.50 2.41
C MET A 28 2.52 -1.76 1.54
N LEU A 29 1.42 -2.11 0.87
CA LEU A 29 1.38 -3.19 -0.12
C LEU A 29 1.54 -2.59 -1.51
N SER A 30 2.67 -2.88 -2.17
CA SER A 30 2.95 -2.38 -3.51
C SER A 30 2.18 -3.14 -4.59
N LEU A 31 1.44 -2.39 -5.42
CA LEU A 31 0.83 -2.88 -6.65
C LEU A 31 1.85 -3.00 -7.80
N THR A 32 3.09 -2.55 -7.61
CA THR A 32 4.17 -2.66 -8.59
C THR A 32 5.00 -3.92 -8.35
N SER A 33 5.33 -4.23 -7.08
CA SER A 33 6.04 -5.47 -6.74
C SER A 33 5.13 -6.72 -6.78
N LEU A 34 3.80 -6.52 -6.75
CA LEU A 34 2.76 -7.56 -6.89
C LEU A 34 2.94 -8.79 -5.99
N HIS A 35 3.22 -8.57 -4.70
CA HIS A 35 3.14 -9.64 -3.70
C HIS A 35 1.66 -9.98 -3.39
N THR A 36 1.13 -10.98 -4.08
CA THR A 36 -0.30 -11.28 -4.11
C THR A 36 -0.87 -11.80 -2.78
N VAL A 37 -0.11 -12.60 -2.03
CA VAL A 37 -0.60 -13.22 -0.79
C VAL A 37 -1.00 -12.18 0.28
N PRO A 38 -0.19 -11.15 0.60
CA PRO A 38 -0.64 -10.06 1.44
C PRO A 38 -1.87 -9.31 0.90
N ILE A 39 -1.95 -9.05 -0.41
CA ILE A 39 -3.10 -8.34 -1.01
C ILE A 39 -4.38 -9.16 -0.84
N GLU A 40 -4.31 -10.47 -1.08
CA GLU A 40 -5.43 -11.39 -0.86
C GLU A 40 -5.90 -11.37 0.60
N ARG A 41 -4.96 -11.42 1.55
CA ARG A 41 -5.26 -11.35 2.99
C ARG A 41 -5.86 -9.99 3.38
N LEU A 42 -5.37 -8.90 2.81
CA LEU A 42 -5.93 -7.56 3.03
C LEU A 42 -7.39 -7.50 2.60
N ILE A 43 -7.70 -8.01 1.40
CA ILE A 43 -9.08 -8.08 0.89
C ILE A 43 -9.95 -8.97 1.77
N LYS A 44 -9.46 -10.18 2.11
CA LYS A 44 -10.15 -11.13 2.98
C LYS A 44 -10.48 -10.52 4.34
N ASN A 45 -9.52 -9.84 4.97
CA ASN A 45 -9.68 -9.21 6.27
C ASN A 45 -10.63 -8.01 6.24
N THR A 46 -10.74 -7.33 5.09
CA THR A 46 -11.61 -6.16 4.91
C THR A 46 -13.06 -6.56 4.69
N GLU A 47 -13.32 -7.55 3.84
CA GLU A 47 -14.68 -7.97 3.48
C GLU A 47 -15.22 -9.10 4.36
N ASN A 48 -14.36 -9.77 5.13
CA ASN A 48 -14.70 -11.01 5.83
C ASN A 48 -15.27 -12.10 4.89
N VAL A 49 -14.80 -12.12 3.62
CA VAL A 49 -15.25 -13.07 2.59
C VAL A 49 -14.15 -14.07 2.23
N ASN A 50 -14.57 -15.28 1.84
CA ASN A 50 -13.68 -16.35 1.41
C ASN A 50 -13.21 -16.23 -0.06
N TYR A 51 -13.66 -15.22 -0.81
CA TYR A 51 -13.47 -15.10 -2.26
C TYR A 51 -12.40 -14.08 -2.69
N ALA A 52 -11.37 -13.86 -1.85
CA ALA A 52 -10.32 -12.87 -2.13
C ALA A 52 -9.38 -13.26 -3.30
N THR A 53 -9.42 -14.52 -3.75
CA THR A 53 -8.62 -15.01 -4.88
C THR A 53 -9.02 -14.39 -6.22
N ALA A 54 -10.33 -14.18 -6.46
CA ALA A 54 -10.82 -13.67 -7.74
C ALA A 54 -10.36 -12.23 -8.05
N PRO A 55 -10.41 -11.26 -7.10
CA PRO A 55 -9.82 -9.93 -7.30
C PRO A 55 -8.32 -9.99 -7.61
N VAL A 56 -7.57 -10.82 -6.89
CA VAL A 56 -6.11 -10.92 -7.06
C VAL A 56 -5.74 -11.57 -8.39
N ASN A 57 -6.44 -12.62 -8.80
CA ASN A 57 -6.24 -13.22 -10.13
C ASN A 57 -6.62 -12.24 -11.25
N SER A 58 -7.69 -11.46 -11.06
CA SER A 58 -8.07 -10.41 -12.01
C SER A 58 -7.04 -9.27 -12.06
N LEU A 59 -6.36 -8.96 -10.95
CA LEU A 59 -5.25 -8.00 -10.92
C LEU A 59 -4.02 -8.51 -11.70
N LEU A 60 -3.74 -9.81 -11.61
CA LEU A 60 -2.68 -10.42 -12.40
C LEU A 60 -3.01 -10.41 -13.89
N ASP A 61 -4.21 -10.86 -14.27
CA ASP A 61 -4.71 -10.81 -15.67
C ASP A 61 -4.80 -9.37 -16.19
N TRP A 62 -5.01 -8.37 -15.31
CA TRP A 62 -5.01 -6.97 -15.72
C TRP A 62 -3.64 -6.50 -16.24
N SER A 63 -2.56 -7.11 -15.73
CA SER A 63 -1.20 -6.56 -15.77
C SER A 63 -0.24 -7.33 -16.66
N ASP A 64 -0.47 -8.63 -16.88
CA ASP A 64 0.41 -9.46 -17.70
C ASP A 64 0.16 -9.30 -19.20
N ALA A 65 1.17 -9.61 -20.01
CA ALA A 65 1.16 -9.22 -21.41
C ALA A 65 0.30 -10.12 -22.31
N ASP A 66 -0.16 -11.26 -21.81
CA ASP A 66 -0.94 -12.22 -22.58
C ASP A 66 -2.45 -12.00 -22.40
N GLY A 67 -3.27 -12.93 -22.88
CA GLY A 67 -4.74 -12.86 -22.75
C GLY A 67 -5.30 -14.15 -22.16
N LEU A 68 -4.49 -14.85 -21.36
CA LEU A 68 -4.82 -16.13 -20.76
C LEU A 68 -5.37 -15.91 -19.36
N LYS A 69 -6.71 -15.99 -19.29
CA LYS A 69 -7.42 -15.88 -18.02
C LYS A 69 -6.98 -16.93 -16.99
N ARG A 70 -6.66 -16.48 -15.78
CA ARG A 70 -6.50 -17.33 -14.58
C ARG A 70 -7.85 -17.83 -14.06
N ILE A 71 -7.83 -18.86 -13.20
CA ILE A 71 -9.04 -19.33 -12.52
C ILE A 71 -9.68 -18.17 -11.75
N ASP A 72 -10.97 -17.91 -12.00
CA ASP A 72 -11.75 -16.80 -11.45
C ASP A 72 -11.24 -15.38 -11.79
N GLY A 73 -10.20 -15.27 -12.64
CA GLY A 73 -9.68 -14.02 -13.17
C GLY A 73 -10.61 -13.35 -14.20
N ALA A 74 -10.05 -12.43 -14.98
CA ALA A 74 -10.81 -11.62 -15.92
C ALA A 74 -9.94 -11.13 -17.07
N GLU A 75 -10.34 -11.49 -18.29
CA GLU A 75 -9.71 -11.04 -19.52
C GLU A 75 -10.65 -10.17 -20.36
N ALA A 76 -10.16 -9.61 -21.47
CA ALA A 76 -10.95 -8.74 -22.36
C ALA A 76 -12.38 -9.25 -22.64
N PHE A 77 -12.56 -10.57 -22.83
CA PHE A 77 -13.88 -11.17 -22.99
C PHE A 77 -14.79 -10.95 -21.77
N ASP A 78 -14.31 -11.17 -20.55
CA ASP A 78 -15.09 -11.01 -19.31
C ASP A 78 -15.56 -9.57 -19.10
N TYR A 79 -14.75 -8.57 -19.47
CA TYR A 79 -15.15 -7.16 -19.41
C TYR A 79 -16.17 -6.82 -20.50
N SER A 80 -15.93 -7.27 -21.74
CA SER A 80 -16.86 -7.04 -22.86
C SER A 80 -18.23 -7.70 -22.65
N ALA A 81 -18.27 -8.90 -22.05
CA ALA A 81 -19.49 -9.63 -21.72
C ALA A 81 -20.34 -8.90 -20.66
N GLN A 82 -19.71 -8.06 -19.83
CA GLN A 82 -20.38 -7.17 -18.88
C GLN A 82 -20.77 -5.82 -19.51
N GLY A 83 -20.50 -5.61 -20.79
CA GLY A 83 -20.76 -4.35 -21.49
C GLY A 83 -19.81 -3.22 -21.11
N LEU A 84 -18.66 -3.54 -20.50
CA LEU A 84 -17.66 -2.54 -20.14
C LEU A 84 -16.87 -2.11 -21.39
N PRO A 85 -16.64 -0.79 -21.59
CA PRO A 85 -15.99 -0.26 -22.78
C PRO A 85 -14.46 -0.33 -22.72
N TYR A 86 -13.92 -1.12 -21.79
CA TYR A 86 -12.49 -1.24 -21.52
C TYR A 86 -12.13 -2.71 -21.31
N ALA A 87 -10.83 -2.99 -21.38
CA ALA A 87 -10.25 -4.31 -21.20
C ALA A 87 -9.03 -4.18 -20.26
N PRO A 88 -8.49 -5.31 -19.78
CA PRO A 88 -7.17 -5.37 -19.16
C PRO A 88 -6.13 -4.55 -19.90
N ARG A 89 -5.23 -3.93 -19.15
CA ARG A 89 -4.17 -3.11 -19.71
C ARG A 89 -3.14 -3.96 -20.46
N ASN A 90 -2.93 -5.19 -19.99
CA ASN A 90 -1.89 -6.11 -20.40
C ASN A 90 -0.48 -5.50 -20.31
N PHE A 91 -0.29 -4.68 -19.27
CA PHE A 91 0.95 -3.98 -18.94
C PHE A 91 0.91 -3.60 -17.44
N PRO A 92 2.07 -3.40 -16.78
CA PRO A 92 2.10 -2.94 -15.40
C PRO A 92 1.19 -1.72 -15.15
N LEU A 93 0.54 -1.70 -13.99
CA LEU A 93 -0.30 -0.58 -13.55
C LEU A 93 0.51 0.72 -13.60
N GLN A 94 -0.14 1.79 -14.05
CA GLN A 94 0.41 3.14 -14.11
C GLN A 94 -0.18 4.03 -13.02
N TYR A 95 -1.43 3.78 -12.61
CA TYR A 95 -2.11 4.53 -11.57
C TYR A 95 -2.76 3.60 -10.55
N LYS A 96 -2.76 4.01 -9.28
CA LYS A 96 -3.40 3.26 -8.20
C LYS A 96 -4.89 3.05 -8.46
N ASP A 97 -5.55 4.06 -9.02
CA ASP A 97 -6.98 4.05 -9.32
C ASP A 97 -7.38 3.07 -10.43
N GLU A 98 -6.42 2.51 -11.16
CA GLU A 98 -6.70 1.40 -12.09
C GLU A 98 -7.30 0.19 -11.39
N ALA A 99 -6.97 -0.01 -10.10
CA ALA A 99 -7.57 -1.05 -9.29
C ALA A 99 -9.10 -1.00 -9.31
N GLY A 100 -9.71 0.20 -9.37
CA GLY A 100 -11.17 0.34 -9.42
C GLY A 100 -11.83 -0.15 -10.72
N PHE A 101 -11.07 -0.48 -11.76
CA PHE A 101 -11.57 -1.08 -13.00
C PHE A 101 -11.46 -2.60 -13.01
N ILE A 102 -10.70 -3.18 -12.08
CA ILE A 102 -10.39 -4.61 -12.03
C ILE A 102 -11.57 -5.36 -11.43
N LYS A 103 -11.98 -6.45 -12.07
CA LYS A 103 -13.05 -7.32 -11.54
C LYS A 103 -12.75 -7.72 -10.10
N GLY A 104 -13.72 -7.52 -9.22
CA GLY A 104 -13.60 -7.85 -7.79
C GLY A 104 -13.06 -6.73 -6.91
N PHE A 105 -12.51 -5.65 -7.47
CA PHE A 105 -12.18 -4.41 -6.77
C PHE A 105 -13.30 -3.37 -6.92
N ASP A 106 -14.52 -3.70 -6.45
CA ASP A 106 -15.60 -2.72 -6.49
C ASP A 106 -15.23 -1.43 -5.72
N LYS A 107 -15.94 -0.34 -6.01
CA LYS A 107 -15.66 0.98 -5.40
C LYS A 107 -15.67 0.96 -3.88
N GLY A 108 -16.46 0.06 -3.27
CA GLY A 108 -16.54 -0.10 -1.83
C GLY A 108 -15.26 -0.73 -1.27
N LEU A 109 -14.84 -1.86 -1.82
CA LEU A 109 -13.60 -2.54 -1.43
C LEU A 109 -12.39 -1.64 -1.68
N TYR A 110 -12.23 -1.11 -2.89
CA TYR A 110 -11.09 -0.25 -3.22
C TYR A 110 -11.02 0.97 -2.28
N GLY A 111 -12.16 1.62 -2.01
CA GLY A 111 -12.22 2.74 -1.07
C GLY A 111 -11.78 2.40 0.36
N ARG A 112 -11.92 1.14 0.80
CA ARG A 112 -11.50 0.68 2.13
C ARG A 112 -10.02 0.34 2.22
N ILE A 113 -9.41 -0.15 1.12
CA ILE A 113 -8.02 -0.64 1.13
C ILE A 113 -7.02 0.31 0.45
N LYS A 114 -7.49 1.35 -0.27
CA LYS A 114 -6.62 2.23 -1.07
C LYS A 114 -5.50 2.92 -0.29
N ASP A 115 -5.68 3.11 1.01
CA ASP A 115 -4.69 3.77 1.88
C ASP A 115 -3.60 2.80 2.36
N ASP A 116 -3.82 1.48 2.21
CA ASP A 116 -2.83 0.43 2.47
C ASP A 116 -2.02 0.05 1.20
N LEU A 117 -2.45 0.54 0.03
CA LEU A 117 -1.87 0.24 -1.28
C LEU A 117 -1.01 1.40 -1.80
N THR A 118 0.08 1.06 -2.49
CA THR A 118 0.96 2.04 -3.15
C THR A 118 1.38 1.61 -4.56
N MET A 119 1.67 2.59 -5.41
CA MET A 119 2.34 2.38 -6.71
C MET A 119 3.87 2.38 -6.60
N LEU A 120 4.42 2.79 -5.45
CA LEU A 120 5.86 2.79 -5.23
C LEU A 120 6.38 1.37 -5.05
N PRO A 121 7.61 1.06 -5.48
CA PRO A 121 8.25 -0.20 -5.15
C PRO A 121 8.39 -0.38 -3.63
N SER A 122 8.23 -1.62 -3.18
CA SER A 122 8.58 -2.06 -1.82
C SER A 122 9.63 -3.16 -1.93
N PHE A 123 10.71 -3.06 -1.16
CA PHE A 123 11.85 -4.02 -1.17
C PHE A 123 11.91 -4.90 0.08
N GLY A 124 10.92 -4.75 0.95
CA GLY A 124 10.78 -5.48 2.20
C GLY A 124 9.49 -5.04 2.87
N PHE A 125 9.36 -5.36 4.14
CA PHE A 125 8.24 -4.90 4.94
C PHE A 125 8.76 -4.25 6.23
N ASN A 126 8.32 -3.02 6.48
CA ASN A 126 8.68 -2.26 7.66
C ASN A 126 7.47 -2.22 8.61
N PRO A 127 7.42 -3.07 9.65
CA PRO A 127 6.30 -3.08 10.58
C PRO A 127 6.16 -1.77 11.35
N ASN A 128 7.23 -0.98 11.49
CA ASN A 128 7.22 0.28 12.24
C ASN A 128 6.47 1.41 11.55
N THR A 129 6.23 1.28 10.23
CA THR A 129 5.58 2.30 9.40
C THR A 129 4.27 1.82 8.81
N ALA A 130 3.93 0.54 9.01
CA ALA A 130 2.75 -0.10 8.45
C ALA A 130 1.47 0.25 9.22
N SER A 131 0.36 0.28 8.48
CA SER A 131 -0.98 0.35 9.06
C SER A 131 -1.35 -0.97 9.75
N ASP A 132 -2.38 -0.94 10.57
CA ASP A 132 -2.92 -2.13 11.22
C ASP A 132 -3.40 -3.18 10.20
N ALA A 133 -4.01 -2.73 9.10
CA ALA A 133 -4.49 -3.59 8.04
C ALA A 133 -3.31 -4.24 7.27
N ALA A 134 -2.26 -3.47 6.96
CA ALA A 134 -1.05 -3.98 6.33
C ALA A 134 -0.30 -4.97 7.24
N LEU A 135 -0.19 -4.67 8.54
CA LEU A 135 0.40 -5.60 9.53
C LEU A 135 -0.34 -6.94 9.56
N MET A 136 -1.67 -6.91 9.67
CA MET A 136 -2.48 -8.15 9.66
C MET A 136 -2.34 -8.91 8.35
N ALA A 137 -2.33 -8.21 7.21
CA ALA A 137 -2.23 -8.82 5.89
C ALA A 137 -0.87 -9.48 5.63
N VAL A 138 0.22 -8.79 5.93
CA VAL A 138 1.58 -9.30 5.66
C VAL A 138 1.95 -10.39 6.66
N LEU A 139 1.68 -10.18 7.95
CA LEU A 139 2.06 -11.12 9.00
C LEU A 139 1.08 -12.28 9.18
N ASP A 140 -0.13 -12.19 8.62
CA ASP A 140 -1.20 -13.19 8.82
C ASP A 140 -1.48 -13.41 10.31
N ILE A 141 -1.75 -12.29 10.99
CA ILE A 141 -2.00 -12.24 12.43
C ILE A 141 -3.45 -11.81 12.72
N ASN A 142 -3.97 -12.24 13.86
CA ASN A 142 -5.28 -11.81 14.34
C ASN A 142 -5.17 -10.48 15.11
N ARG A 143 -6.32 -9.97 15.57
CA ARG A 143 -6.40 -8.70 16.32
C ARG A 143 -5.66 -8.74 17.67
N GLU A 144 -5.58 -9.88 18.33
CA GLU A 144 -4.90 -10.03 19.61
C GLU A 144 -3.37 -9.91 19.43
N SER A 145 -2.80 -10.64 18.48
CA SER A 145 -1.39 -10.51 18.11
C SER A 145 -1.06 -9.11 17.58
N LEU A 146 -1.97 -8.49 16.82
CA LEU A 146 -1.82 -7.09 16.41
C LEU A 146 -1.75 -6.17 17.62
N GLN A 147 -2.67 -6.32 18.59
CA GLN A 147 -2.67 -5.49 19.79
C GLN A 147 -1.35 -5.63 20.57
N THR A 148 -0.88 -6.85 20.81
CA THR A 148 0.42 -7.12 21.45
C THR A 148 1.57 -6.45 20.70
N LEU A 149 1.57 -6.53 19.37
CA LEU A 149 2.59 -5.88 18.53
C LEU A 149 2.52 -4.35 18.65
N LYS A 150 1.33 -3.75 18.63
CA LYS A 150 1.12 -2.30 18.72
C LYS A 150 1.47 -1.75 20.09
N GLU A 151 1.14 -2.49 21.16
CA GLU A 151 1.54 -2.16 22.53
C GLU A 151 3.06 -2.10 22.64
N PHE A 152 3.76 -3.08 22.07
CA PHE A 152 5.23 -3.05 22.00
C PHE A 152 5.73 -1.84 21.19
N MET A 153 5.20 -1.63 19.98
CA MET A 153 5.59 -0.54 19.08
C MET A 153 5.34 0.86 19.65
N SER A 154 4.40 1.01 20.59
CA SER A 154 4.14 2.27 21.28
C SER A 154 5.29 2.69 22.21
N GLN A 155 6.13 1.73 22.61
CA GLN A 155 7.26 1.95 23.52
C GLN A 155 8.59 1.92 22.79
N MET A 156 8.78 0.95 21.89
CA MET A 156 10.03 0.75 21.16
C MET A 156 9.76 0.24 19.74
N PRO A 157 10.56 0.65 18.74
CA PRO A 157 10.45 0.09 17.41
C PRO A 157 10.84 -1.40 17.41
N ILE A 158 10.27 -2.13 16.45
CA ILE A 158 10.69 -3.50 16.10
C ILE A 158 12.01 -3.41 15.34
N ILE A 159 13.01 -4.16 15.78
CA ILE A 159 14.38 -4.11 15.25
C ILE A 159 14.90 -5.45 14.71
N SER A 160 14.17 -6.55 14.90
CA SER A 160 14.58 -7.88 14.41
C SER A 160 13.40 -8.85 14.18
N ASN A 161 13.59 -9.85 13.32
CA ASN A 161 12.59 -10.90 13.10
C ASN A 161 12.41 -11.77 14.35
N ASN A 162 13.43 -11.92 15.20
CA ASN A 162 13.30 -12.67 16.45
C ASN A 162 12.33 -11.97 17.41
N GLN A 163 12.41 -10.64 17.51
CA GLN A 163 11.47 -9.84 18.28
C GLN A 163 10.06 -9.88 17.70
N LEU A 164 9.94 -9.73 16.38
CA LEU A 164 8.66 -9.85 15.68
C LEU A 164 8.03 -11.22 15.93
N PHE A 165 8.82 -12.29 15.83
CA PHE A 165 8.36 -13.67 16.09
C PHE A 165 7.92 -13.88 17.54
N ALA A 166 8.64 -13.33 18.52
CA ALA A 166 8.26 -13.44 19.92
C ALA A 166 6.89 -12.78 20.21
N LEU A 167 6.56 -11.70 19.50
CA LEU A 167 5.30 -10.96 19.67
C LEU A 167 4.13 -11.55 18.88
N THR A 168 4.41 -12.13 17.72
CA THR A 168 3.37 -12.48 16.72
C THR A 168 3.33 -13.95 16.31
N GLY A 169 4.37 -14.73 16.63
CA GLY A 169 4.57 -16.08 16.11
C GLY A 169 4.94 -16.12 14.61
N ARG A 170 5.22 -14.96 14.00
CA ARG A 170 5.45 -14.81 12.56
C ARG A 170 6.82 -14.22 12.27
N LYS A 171 7.42 -14.64 11.16
CA LYS A 171 8.67 -14.10 10.63
C LYS A 171 8.42 -13.56 9.23
N LEU A 172 9.06 -12.45 8.91
CA LEU A 172 9.14 -12.00 7.53
C LEU A 172 10.18 -12.84 6.80
N THR A 173 9.96 -13.07 5.52
CA THR A 173 10.94 -13.73 4.65
C THR A 173 12.03 -12.73 4.26
N GLY A 174 13.30 -13.15 4.35
CA GLY A 174 14.45 -12.29 4.03
C GLY A 174 15.23 -11.88 5.27
N GLU A 175 16.09 -10.86 5.10
CA GLU A 175 16.91 -10.30 6.19
C GLU A 175 16.09 -9.43 7.14
N ASP A 176 16.62 -9.20 8.35
CA ASP A 176 16.06 -8.35 9.41
C ASP A 176 16.20 -6.85 9.04
N ASN A 177 15.60 -6.46 7.92
CA ASN A 177 15.79 -5.16 7.29
C ASN A 177 14.51 -4.31 7.42
N PHE A 178 14.21 -3.85 8.65
CA PHE A 178 13.08 -2.96 8.95
C PHE A 178 13.44 -1.49 8.76
N PHE A 179 14.08 -1.18 7.63
CA PHE A 179 14.44 0.18 7.26
C PHE A 179 13.38 0.80 6.33
N SER A 180 13.28 2.12 6.38
CA SER A 180 12.40 2.85 5.49
C SER A 180 12.88 2.76 4.04
N SER A 181 11.95 2.50 3.14
CA SER A 181 12.20 2.48 1.71
C SER A 181 12.81 3.80 1.23
N PRO A 182 13.66 3.79 0.20
CA PRO A 182 13.96 5.01 -0.54
C PRO A 182 12.73 5.61 -1.23
N PHE A 183 11.60 4.90 -1.27
CA PHE A 183 10.36 5.40 -1.85
C PHE A 183 9.36 5.83 -0.77
N MET A 184 8.87 7.06 -0.88
CA MET A 184 7.99 7.68 0.10
C MET A 184 6.76 8.29 -0.59
N GLU A 185 5.56 8.01 -0.10
CA GLU A 185 4.38 8.81 -0.45
C GLU A 185 4.30 10.03 0.47
N VAL A 186 4.14 11.21 -0.12
CA VAL A 186 3.96 12.48 0.59
C VAL A 186 2.61 13.06 0.20
N ILE A 187 1.81 13.41 1.20
CA ILE A 187 0.57 14.17 1.01
C ILE A 187 0.76 15.52 1.70
N VAL A 188 0.58 16.60 0.95
CA VAL A 188 0.60 17.98 1.48
C VAL A 188 -0.80 18.54 1.33
N GLU A 189 -1.38 18.99 2.44
CA GLU A 189 -2.72 19.59 2.48
C GLU A 189 -2.62 21.05 2.91
N ALA A 190 -3.27 21.92 2.15
CA ALA A 190 -3.36 23.35 2.43
C ALA A 190 -4.82 23.78 2.68
N GLY A 191 -5.01 24.67 3.66
CA GLY A 191 -6.29 25.29 4.00
C GLY A 191 -6.65 25.23 5.50
N ALA A 192 -7.21 26.32 6.01
CA ALA A 192 -7.84 26.41 7.33
C ALA A 192 -9.10 27.30 7.25
N PRO A 193 -10.22 26.94 7.92
CA PRO A 193 -10.40 25.78 8.80
C PRO A 193 -10.63 24.45 8.05
N LYS A 194 -10.75 24.48 6.72
CA LYS A 194 -10.91 23.30 5.87
C LYS A 194 -9.77 23.20 4.88
N VAL A 195 -9.38 21.97 4.54
CA VAL A 195 -8.48 21.71 3.41
C VAL A 195 -9.17 22.21 2.14
N ILE A 196 -8.48 23.04 1.39
CA ILE A 196 -8.93 23.58 0.09
C ILE A 196 -8.11 23.03 -1.07
N TYR A 197 -6.98 22.38 -0.78
CA TYR A 197 -6.06 21.85 -1.77
C TYR A 197 -5.20 20.72 -1.19
N SER A 198 -5.00 19.66 -1.97
CA SER A 198 -4.09 18.57 -1.61
C SER A 198 -3.22 18.16 -2.79
N ILE A 199 -1.94 17.88 -2.51
CA ILE A 199 -1.03 17.23 -3.45
C ILE A 199 -0.61 15.90 -2.84
N ARG A 200 -0.77 14.82 -3.60
CA ARG A 200 -0.11 13.54 -3.35
C ARG A 200 1.06 13.38 -4.30
N ALA A 201 2.22 12.96 -3.80
CA ALA A 201 3.38 12.65 -4.62
C ALA A 201 4.10 11.40 -4.12
N GLY A 202 4.57 10.58 -5.05
CA GLY A 202 5.51 9.49 -4.78
C GLY A 202 6.92 9.96 -5.06
N LEU A 203 7.79 9.89 -4.06
CA LEU A 203 9.17 10.34 -4.15
C LEU A 203 10.14 9.16 -4.13
N ASN A 204 11.24 9.28 -4.88
CA ASN A 204 12.46 8.52 -4.67
C ASN A 204 13.46 9.42 -3.95
N VAL A 205 13.82 9.08 -2.71
CA VAL A 205 14.72 9.88 -1.88
C VAL A 205 16.21 9.54 -2.06
N VAL A 206 16.54 8.66 -3.02
CA VAL A 206 17.94 8.40 -3.39
C VAL A 206 18.46 9.58 -4.19
N GLN A 207 19.48 10.24 -3.65
CA GLN A 207 20.22 11.29 -4.34
C GLN A 207 20.89 10.74 -5.60
N ASN A 208 20.78 11.50 -6.68
CA ASN A 208 21.52 11.26 -7.92
C ASN A 208 22.31 12.52 -8.30
N GLU A 209 23.03 12.46 -9.43
CA GLU A 209 23.89 13.55 -9.91
C GLU A 209 23.12 14.83 -10.28
N TYR A 210 21.81 14.73 -10.54
CA TYR A 210 20.96 15.84 -11.02
C TYR A 210 20.05 16.42 -9.95
N ALA A 211 19.61 15.62 -8.98
CA ALA A 211 18.69 16.04 -7.93
C ALA A 211 18.88 15.24 -6.63
N PRO A 212 18.65 15.88 -5.46
CA PRO A 212 18.66 15.17 -4.18
C PRO A 212 17.52 14.15 -4.07
N TYR A 213 16.40 14.38 -4.76
CA TYR A 213 15.21 13.53 -4.77
C TYR A 213 14.58 13.50 -6.16
N GLY A 214 13.90 12.41 -6.51
CA GLY A 214 13.09 12.28 -7.73
C GLY A 214 11.60 12.22 -7.41
N VAL A 215 10.75 12.81 -8.27
CA VAL A 215 9.30 12.64 -8.21
C VAL A 215 8.91 11.54 -9.20
N VAL A 216 8.38 10.43 -8.68
CA VAL A 216 7.93 9.28 -9.47
C VAL A 216 6.54 9.52 -10.05
N PHE A 217 5.64 10.05 -9.23
CA PHE A 217 4.30 10.49 -9.64
C PHE A 217 3.83 11.65 -8.76
N TRP A 218 2.84 12.40 -9.24
CA TRP A 218 2.10 13.35 -8.42
C TRP A 218 0.68 13.57 -8.95
N SER A 219 -0.23 13.99 -8.08
CA SER A 219 -1.61 14.35 -8.42
C SER A 219 -2.14 15.43 -7.48
N GLU A 220 -3.07 16.22 -7.99
CA GLU A 220 -3.91 17.13 -7.19
C GLU A 220 -5.19 16.38 -6.78
N GLU A 221 -5.57 16.48 -5.51
CA GLU A 221 -6.78 15.86 -4.93
C GLU A 221 -7.77 16.91 -4.40
#